data_AF-A0A5C9EA57-F1
#
_entry.id   AF-A0A5C9EA57-F1
#
_cell.length_a   1.000
_cell.length_b   1.000
_cell.length_c   1.000
_cell.angle_alpha   90.00
_cell.angle_beta   90.00
_cell.angle_gamma   90.00
#
_symmetry.space_group_name_H-M   'P 1'
#
loop_
_entity.id
_entity.type
_entity.pdbx_description
1 polymer ?
#
loop_
_entity_poly.entity_id
_entity_poly.type
_entity_poly.pdbx_seq_one_letter_code
_entity_poly.pdbx_strand_id
1 'polypeptide(L)'
;MLESQKSTEQQGEIRLVRGCPCFKVFGDEKLCVNDDEILEVDAIEVHPSLFAFHSNREGMKQEMAKEDNVCYCAIYINYPDNKVYCISQGWVLRIHGKDVPGTDLEDALQFLSTKDMDASAEICSECLYKFLLTLSDIFADMMSKKEKTDEIKRYVDKFSLMIAVKHSQMEGMKPIGTEDDIEEGVDHFGFLREYLVQLINQQKAWSQRAENTDDTDIGEWKQKLFKMREKLARLEFQFYSQTLQLRDINDFHLLIKMLEYILHSSDEILNLNEEIHSEIRSKQFQELVDDDEQLASLSEYAEKSRTVEHNFGNILQILSRL
;
A
#
# COMPACT_ATOMS: atom_id res chain seq x y z
N MET A 1 9.77 9.70 37.71
CA MET A 1 11.06 9.66 37.00
C MET A 1 11.08 8.30 36.30
N LEU A 2 10.38 8.06 35.18
CA LEU A 2 10.38 8.76 33.89
C LEU A 2 11.80 9.01 33.40
N GLU A 3 12.35 8.02 32.69
CA GLU A 3 13.13 8.25 31.48
C GLU A 3 12.84 7.09 30.53
N SER A 4 11.92 7.37 29.60
CA SER A 4 11.72 6.60 28.38
C SER A 4 13.00 6.65 27.56
N GLN A 5 13.69 5.53 27.41
CA GLN A 5 14.65 5.36 26.32
C GLN A 5 13.87 5.18 25.02
N LYS A 6 13.50 6.30 24.40
CA LYS A 6 13.29 6.35 22.95
C LYS A 6 14.63 6.05 22.31
N SER A 7 14.77 4.88 21.70
CA SER A 7 15.84 4.58 20.75
C SER A 7 15.77 5.64 19.66
N THR A 8 16.71 6.56 19.69
CA THR A 8 16.94 7.52 18.62
C THR A 8 17.61 6.71 17.52
N GLU A 9 16.85 6.26 16.52
CA GLU A 9 17.43 5.77 15.27
C GLU A 9 18.32 6.87 14.71
N GLN A 10 19.63 6.61 14.67
CA GLN A 10 20.53 7.40 13.86
C GLN A 10 20.07 7.25 12.41
N GLN A 11 19.48 8.31 11.84
CA GLN A 11 19.18 8.38 10.40
C GLN A 11 20.51 8.29 9.65
N GLY A 12 20.87 7.07 9.22
CA GLY A 12 21.97 6.84 8.30
C GLY A 12 21.69 7.53 6.95
N GLU A 13 22.74 7.81 6.19
CA GLU A 13 22.63 8.37 4.83
C GLU A 13 22.15 7.32 3.81
N ILE A 14 21.93 6.08 4.27
CA ILE A 14 21.46 4.97 3.46
C ILE A 14 20.28 4.27 4.10
N ARG A 15 19.43 3.68 3.25
CA ARG A 15 18.35 2.77 3.66
C ARG A 15 18.53 1.42 2.99
N LEU A 16 18.57 0.36 3.78
CA LEU A 16 18.71 -1.01 3.32
C LEU A 16 17.34 -1.57 2.93
N VAL A 17 17.30 -2.34 1.85
CA VAL A 17 16.07 -2.86 1.25
C VAL A 17 16.25 -4.33 0.91
N ARG A 18 15.26 -5.14 1.29
CA ARG A 18 15.17 -6.56 0.94
C ARG A 18 14.48 -6.69 -0.42
N GLY A 19 15.14 -7.36 -1.37
CA GLY A 19 14.67 -7.50 -2.75
C GLY A 19 15.41 -6.58 -3.73
N CYS A 20 15.41 -6.94 -5.01
CA CYS A 20 16.09 -6.19 -6.07
C CYS A 20 15.27 -6.22 -7.37
N PRO A 21 14.92 -5.09 -8.00
CA PRO A 21 14.08 -5.10 -9.20
C PRO A 21 14.76 -5.78 -10.41
N CYS A 22 16.10 -5.83 -10.39
CA CYS A 22 16.92 -6.49 -11.41
C CYS A 22 17.00 -8.02 -11.23
N PHE A 23 16.60 -8.57 -10.07
CA PHE A 23 16.65 -10.01 -9.83
C PHE A 23 15.45 -10.71 -10.47
N LYS A 24 15.70 -11.77 -11.26
CA LYS A 24 14.70 -12.56 -11.98
C LYS A 24 14.95 -14.06 -11.77
N VAL A 25 13.86 -14.82 -11.71
CA VAL A 25 13.88 -16.29 -11.62
C VAL A 25 13.16 -16.85 -12.83
N PHE A 26 13.83 -17.72 -13.59
CA PHE A 26 13.29 -18.39 -14.77
C PHE A 26 13.48 -19.91 -14.63
N GLY A 27 12.47 -20.58 -14.05
CA GLY A 27 12.61 -21.99 -13.69
C GLY A 27 13.69 -22.17 -12.62
N ASP A 28 14.74 -22.93 -12.96
CA ASP A 28 15.89 -23.16 -12.06
C ASP A 28 16.98 -22.08 -12.20
N GLU A 29 16.91 -21.22 -13.23
CA GLU A 29 17.92 -20.19 -13.50
C GLU A 29 17.61 -18.90 -12.72
N LYS A 30 18.65 -18.33 -12.11
CA LYS A 30 18.58 -17.07 -11.37
C LYS A 30 19.44 -16.02 -12.07
N LEU A 31 18.82 -14.92 -12.48
CA LEU A 31 19.45 -13.91 -13.31
C LEU A 31 19.39 -12.53 -12.65
N CYS A 32 20.46 -11.76 -12.77
CA CYS A 32 20.47 -10.32 -12.56
C CYS A 32 20.39 -9.64 -13.92
N VAL A 33 19.33 -8.85 -14.13
CA VAL A 33 19.10 -8.07 -15.35
C VAL A 33 19.20 -6.59 -14.99
N ASN A 34 20.41 -6.05 -15.09
CA ASN A 34 20.70 -4.65 -14.78
C ASN A 34 21.14 -3.93 -16.05
N ASP A 35 20.43 -2.87 -16.45
CA ASP A 35 20.73 -2.11 -17.67
C ASP A 35 20.76 -2.95 -18.96
N ASP A 36 19.84 -3.92 -19.10
CA ASP A 36 19.81 -4.90 -20.19
C ASP A 36 21.03 -5.86 -20.26
N GLU A 37 21.96 -5.77 -19.30
CA GLU A 37 22.99 -6.78 -19.07
C GLU A 37 22.42 -7.93 -18.25
N ILE A 38 22.61 -9.15 -18.74
CA ILE A 38 22.14 -10.39 -18.10
C ILE A 38 23.35 -11.09 -17.50
N LEU A 39 23.29 -11.32 -16.19
CA LEU A 39 24.26 -12.09 -15.44
C LEU A 39 23.57 -13.25 -14.73
N GLU A 40 24.06 -14.47 -14.94
CA GLU A 40 23.66 -15.61 -14.13
C GLU A 40 24.26 -15.49 -12.74
N VAL A 41 23.42 -15.59 -11.71
CA VAL A 41 23.81 -15.32 -10.34
C VAL A 41 23.50 -16.45 -9.38
N ASP A 42 24.44 -16.72 -8.49
CA ASP A 42 24.24 -17.55 -7.30
C ASP A 42 23.59 -16.70 -6.22
N ALA A 43 22.26 -16.78 -6.12
CA ALA A 43 21.50 -16.02 -5.15
C ALA A 43 21.59 -16.62 -3.75
N ILE A 44 22.07 -15.81 -2.79
CA ILE A 44 22.11 -16.08 -1.37
C ILE A 44 21.13 -15.12 -0.71
N GLU A 45 19.99 -15.61 -0.26
CA GLU A 45 19.01 -14.79 0.44
C GLU A 45 19.54 -14.40 1.82
N VAL A 46 19.90 -13.12 1.97
CA VAL A 46 20.37 -12.56 3.22
C VAL A 46 19.43 -11.46 3.70
N HIS A 47 19.22 -11.39 5.01
CA HIS A 47 18.43 -10.32 5.60
C HIS A 47 19.25 -9.02 5.58
N PRO A 48 18.70 -7.89 5.09
CA PRO A 48 19.47 -6.64 4.95
C PRO A 48 20.04 -6.12 6.27
N SER A 49 19.42 -6.44 7.41
CA SER A 49 19.94 -6.07 8.74
C SER A 49 21.37 -6.56 9.00
N LEU A 50 21.84 -7.57 8.27
CA LEU A 50 23.24 -8.00 8.32
C LEU A 50 24.21 -6.90 7.90
N PHE A 51 23.77 -5.90 7.14
CA PHE A 51 24.58 -4.77 6.68
C PHE A 51 24.31 -3.48 7.45
N ALA A 52 23.43 -3.50 8.47
CA ALA A 52 22.94 -2.31 9.17
C ALA A 52 24.00 -1.58 10.02
N PHE A 53 25.20 -2.13 10.15
CA PHE A 53 26.33 -1.46 10.80
C PHE A 53 26.99 -0.40 9.91
N HIS A 54 26.65 -0.36 8.62
CA HIS A 54 27.06 0.71 7.71
C HIS A 54 25.99 1.79 7.63
N SER A 55 26.41 3.05 7.66
CA SER A 55 25.53 4.21 7.58
C SER A 55 25.73 5.06 6.33
N ASN A 56 26.65 4.66 5.43
CA ASN A 56 27.01 5.37 4.21
C ASN A 56 27.50 4.41 3.11
N ARG A 57 27.65 4.96 1.91
CA ARG A 57 28.09 4.21 0.72
C ARG A 57 29.51 3.64 0.84
N GLU A 58 30.43 4.35 1.48
CA GLU A 58 31.82 3.92 1.65
C GLU A 58 31.91 2.67 2.52
N GLY A 59 31.09 2.58 3.55
CA GLY A 59 30.93 1.37 4.36
C GLY A 59 30.38 0.22 3.54
N MET A 60 29.30 0.46 2.79
CA MET A 60 28.65 -0.58 1.98
C MET A 60 29.57 -1.20 0.91
N LYS A 61 30.53 -0.44 0.36
CA LYS A 61 31.51 -0.99 -0.61
C LYS A 61 32.39 -2.11 -0.03
N GLN A 62 32.51 -2.19 1.30
CA GLN A 62 33.30 -3.24 1.95
C GLN A 62 32.57 -4.60 1.98
N GLU A 63 31.25 -4.58 1.78
CA GLU A 63 30.38 -5.77 1.80
C GLU A 63 30.18 -6.38 0.40
N MET A 64 30.81 -5.82 -0.63
CA MET A 64 30.74 -6.37 -1.98
C MET A 64 31.27 -7.81 -2.01
N ALA A 65 30.58 -8.65 -2.78
CA ALA A 65 31.00 -10.03 -2.99
C ALA A 65 32.36 -10.07 -3.70
N LYS A 66 33.18 -11.06 -3.35
CA LYS A 66 34.47 -11.29 -4.03
C LYS A 66 34.30 -11.91 -5.41
N GLU A 67 33.20 -12.61 -5.62
CA GLU A 67 32.84 -13.30 -6.85
C GLU A 67 31.74 -12.51 -7.55
N ASP A 68 31.93 -12.24 -8.84
CA ASP A 68 31.06 -11.36 -9.62
C ASP A 68 29.64 -11.93 -9.82
N ASN A 69 29.46 -13.24 -9.64
CA ASN A 69 28.17 -13.92 -9.82
C ASN A 69 27.36 -14.07 -8.51
N VAL A 70 27.85 -13.63 -7.35
CA VAL A 70 27.09 -13.75 -6.10
C VAL A 70 26.07 -12.61 -5.98
N CYS A 71 24.82 -12.95 -5.65
CA CYS A 71 23.74 -11.99 -5.43
C CYS A 71 23.12 -12.18 -4.04
N TYR A 72 23.12 -11.13 -3.23
CA TYR A 72 22.54 -11.09 -1.89
C TYR A 72 21.04 -10.80 -1.89
N CYS A 73 20.46 -10.54 -3.07
CA CYS A 73 19.07 -10.11 -3.23
C CYS A 73 18.71 -8.91 -2.34
N ALA A 74 19.69 -8.04 -2.09
CA ALA A 74 19.55 -6.88 -1.21
C ALA A 74 20.22 -5.65 -1.83
N ILE A 75 19.58 -4.52 -1.66
CA ILE A 75 19.94 -3.24 -2.28
C ILE A 75 19.92 -2.16 -1.20
N TYR A 76 20.49 -0.99 -1.50
CA TYR A 76 20.36 0.16 -0.62
C TYR A 76 20.09 1.44 -1.41
N ILE A 77 19.30 2.31 -0.81
CA ILE A 77 19.08 3.68 -1.26
C ILE A 77 20.17 4.54 -0.65
N ASN A 78 20.85 5.33 -1.47
CA ASN A 78 21.80 6.32 -1.02
C ASN A 78 21.18 7.71 -1.11
N TYR A 79 20.76 8.27 0.03
CA TYR A 79 20.06 9.55 0.06
C TYR A 79 20.88 10.73 -0.50
N PRO A 80 22.22 10.82 -0.31
CA PRO A 80 23.01 11.93 -0.84
C PRO A 80 22.98 12.10 -2.36
N ASP A 81 22.86 11.02 -3.14
CA ASP A 81 22.78 11.08 -4.61
C ASP A 81 21.45 10.60 -5.19
N ASN A 82 20.51 10.22 -4.31
CA ASN A 82 19.19 9.66 -4.65
C ASN A 82 19.29 8.47 -5.62
N LYS A 83 20.31 7.62 -5.49
CA LYS A 83 20.48 6.43 -6.33
C LYS A 83 20.33 5.15 -5.53
N VAL A 84 19.91 4.11 -6.24
CA VAL A 84 19.82 2.76 -5.70
C VAL A 84 21.04 1.95 -6.13
N TYR A 85 21.59 1.19 -5.18
CA TYR A 85 22.78 0.40 -5.37
C TYR A 85 22.57 -1.07 -4.99
N CYS A 86 23.16 -1.97 -5.76
CA CYS A 86 23.28 -3.38 -5.41
C CYS A 86 24.31 -3.55 -4.28
N ILE A 87 23.97 -4.26 -3.21
CA ILE A 87 24.94 -4.53 -2.12
C ILE A 87 26.06 -5.45 -2.60
N SER A 88 25.72 -6.52 -3.33
CA SER A 88 26.70 -7.54 -3.75
C SER A 88 27.72 -7.00 -4.73
N GLN A 89 27.28 -6.20 -5.71
CA GLN A 89 28.12 -5.77 -6.82
C GLN A 89 28.52 -4.29 -6.73
N GLY A 90 27.91 -3.52 -5.83
CA GLY A 90 28.16 -2.07 -5.71
C GLY A 90 27.69 -1.25 -6.92
N TRP A 91 27.01 -1.87 -7.88
CA TRP A 91 26.52 -1.23 -9.10
C TRP A 91 25.34 -0.31 -8.81
N VAL A 92 25.27 0.80 -9.55
CA VAL A 92 24.03 1.59 -9.64
C VAL A 92 23.00 0.74 -10.36
N LEU A 93 21.80 0.63 -9.79
CA LEU A 93 20.70 -0.05 -10.45
C LEU A 93 20.15 0.81 -11.58
N ARG A 94 20.00 0.17 -12.73
CA ARG A 94 19.56 0.78 -13.98
C ARG A 94 18.56 -0.10 -14.67
N ILE A 95 17.57 0.56 -15.28
CA ILE A 95 16.57 -0.07 -16.13
C ILE A 95 16.59 0.72 -17.44
N HIS A 96 16.91 0.05 -18.56
CA HIS A 96 16.91 0.63 -19.90
C HIS A 96 17.66 1.97 -20.02
N GLY A 97 18.90 2.02 -19.55
CA GLY A 97 19.80 3.17 -19.66
C GLY A 97 19.58 4.26 -18.62
N LYS A 98 18.62 4.09 -17.69
CA LYS A 98 18.26 5.11 -16.70
C LYS A 98 18.48 4.60 -15.27
N ASP A 99 19.09 5.44 -14.44
CA ASP A 99 19.31 5.16 -13.02
C ASP A 99 17.95 5.09 -12.29
N VAL A 100 17.77 4.08 -11.44
CA VAL A 100 16.59 3.98 -10.57
C VAL A 100 16.73 4.99 -9.41
N PRO A 101 15.82 5.95 -9.25
CA PRO A 101 15.86 6.89 -8.13
C PRO A 101 15.52 6.21 -6.82
N GLY A 102 16.17 6.66 -5.74
CA GLY A 102 15.84 6.26 -4.38
C GLY A 102 14.37 6.55 -4.05
N THR A 103 13.89 7.75 -4.38
CA THR A 103 12.51 8.18 -4.17
C THR A 103 11.48 7.24 -4.80
N ASP A 104 11.69 6.83 -6.05
CA ASP A 104 10.75 5.98 -6.79
C ASP A 104 10.75 4.56 -6.21
N LEU A 105 11.91 4.10 -5.74
CA LEU A 105 12.01 2.84 -5.02
C LEU A 105 11.29 2.92 -3.67
N GLU A 106 11.43 4.00 -2.90
CA GLU A 106 10.72 4.16 -1.63
C GLU A 106 9.20 4.15 -1.82
N ASP A 107 8.70 4.84 -2.83
CA ASP A 107 7.28 4.81 -3.19
C ASP A 107 6.82 3.38 -3.55
N ALA A 108 7.63 2.65 -4.32
CA ALA A 108 7.36 1.25 -4.65
C ALA A 108 7.34 0.35 -3.41
N LEU A 109 8.26 0.55 -2.47
CA LEU A 109 8.35 -0.23 -1.23
C LEU A 109 7.18 0.07 -0.29
N GLN A 110 6.82 1.34 -0.13
CA GLN A 110 5.67 1.75 0.68
C GLN A 110 4.37 1.15 0.12
N PHE A 111 4.26 1.06 -1.21
CA PHE A 111 3.10 0.47 -1.85
C PHE A 111 3.02 -1.05 -1.69
N LEU A 112 4.14 -1.76 -1.93
CA LEU A 112 4.18 -3.21 -1.87
C LEU A 112 4.18 -3.74 -0.43
N SER A 113 4.59 -2.92 0.54
CA SER A 113 4.50 -3.26 1.94
C SER A 113 3.09 -3.05 2.46
N THR A 114 2.44 -4.15 2.83
CA THR A 114 1.11 -4.13 3.45
C THR A 114 1.15 -4.10 4.98
N LYS A 115 2.34 -4.11 5.56
CA LYS A 115 2.63 -3.98 7.00
C LYS A 115 3.54 -2.77 7.23
N ASP A 116 3.51 -2.25 8.45
CA ASP A 116 4.39 -1.18 8.92
C ASP A 116 5.83 -1.34 8.40
N MET A 117 6.43 -0.20 8.03
CA MET A 117 7.66 -0.03 7.25
C MET A 117 8.95 -0.56 7.91
N ASP A 118 8.92 -1.71 8.58
CA ASP A 118 10.15 -2.38 9.00
C ASP A 118 10.88 -2.90 7.75
N ALA A 119 12.20 -2.69 7.72
CA ALA A 119 13.13 -3.10 6.65
C ALA A 119 13.17 -4.62 6.38
N SER A 120 12.24 -5.40 6.96
CA SER A 120 12.11 -6.85 6.91
C SER A 120 11.03 -7.37 5.96
N ALA A 121 10.18 -6.51 5.39
CA ALA A 121 9.13 -6.95 4.45
C ALA A 121 9.77 -7.62 3.21
N GLU A 122 9.40 -8.87 2.95
CA GLU A 122 9.84 -9.61 1.78
C GLU A 122 9.04 -9.13 0.57
N ILE A 123 9.69 -8.37 -0.31
CA ILE A 123 9.04 -7.73 -1.44
C ILE A 123 9.40 -8.48 -2.72
N CYS A 124 8.37 -8.87 -3.47
CA CYS A 124 8.53 -9.54 -4.75
C CYS A 124 9.32 -8.65 -5.72
N SER A 125 10.48 -9.16 -6.17
CA SER A 125 11.39 -8.45 -7.09
C SER A 125 10.74 -8.14 -8.44
N GLU A 126 9.82 -8.99 -8.90
CA GLU A 126 9.05 -8.75 -10.12
C GLU A 126 8.02 -7.63 -9.95
N CYS A 127 7.33 -7.57 -8.80
CA CYS A 127 6.40 -6.50 -8.48
C CYS A 127 7.10 -5.14 -8.43
N LEU A 128 8.28 -5.09 -7.81
CA LEU A 128 9.10 -3.88 -7.71
C LEU A 128 9.49 -3.36 -9.09
N TYR A 129 9.94 -4.25 -9.98
CA TYR A 129 10.30 -3.91 -11.36
C TYR A 129 9.10 -3.36 -12.15
N LYS A 130 7.95 -4.03 -12.09
CA LYS A 130 6.73 -3.60 -12.79
C LYS A 130 6.23 -2.26 -12.28
N PHE A 131 6.27 -2.05 -10.96
CA PHE A 131 5.89 -0.76 -10.36
C PHE A 131 6.76 0.37 -10.91
N LEU A 132 8.09 0.21 -10.85
CA LEU A 132 9.02 1.22 -11.31
C LEU A 132 8.75 1.57 -12.78
N LEU A 133 8.63 0.59 -13.67
CA LEU A 133 8.33 0.83 -15.08
C LEU A 133 7.00 1.56 -15.33
N THR A 134 6.00 1.32 -14.48
CA THR A 134 4.64 1.82 -14.70
C THR A 134 4.45 3.25 -14.21
N LEU A 135 5.00 3.54 -13.03
CA LEU A 135 4.64 4.73 -12.25
C LEU A 135 5.78 5.74 -12.11
N SER A 136 7.02 5.36 -12.38
CA SER A 136 8.12 6.34 -12.40
C SER A 136 8.04 7.18 -13.67
N ASP A 137 8.06 8.50 -13.49
CA ASP A 137 8.14 9.47 -14.58
C ASP A 137 9.39 9.30 -15.45
N ILE A 138 10.45 8.74 -14.88
CA ILE A 138 11.72 8.49 -15.58
C ILE A 138 11.54 7.44 -16.68
N PHE A 139 10.60 6.50 -16.50
CA PHE A 139 10.33 5.41 -17.45
C PHE A 139 9.09 5.68 -18.32
N ALA A 140 8.47 6.86 -18.21
CA ALA A 140 7.19 7.19 -18.86
C ALA A 140 7.23 7.21 -20.40
N ASP A 141 8.40 7.36 -21.01
CA ASP A 141 8.64 7.34 -22.46
C ASP A 141 8.76 5.91 -23.05
N MET A 142 8.90 4.89 -22.20
CA MET A 142 9.12 3.50 -22.63
C MET A 142 7.83 2.72 -22.88
N MET A 143 6.69 3.23 -22.44
CA MET A 143 5.39 2.63 -22.68
C MET A 143 4.58 3.47 -23.66
N SER A 144 3.90 2.81 -24.61
CA SER A 144 2.85 3.47 -25.37
C SER A 144 1.73 3.93 -24.42
N LYS A 145 0.97 4.95 -24.82
CA LYS A 145 -0.20 5.42 -24.03
C LYS A 145 -1.18 4.28 -23.70
N LYS A 146 -1.30 3.30 -24.59
CA LYS A 146 -2.14 2.12 -24.40
C LYS A 146 -1.56 1.20 -23.32
N GLU A 147 -0.28 0.88 -23.40
CA GLU A 147 0.41 0.06 -22.37
C GLU A 147 0.36 0.74 -21.00
N LYS A 148 0.61 2.05 -20.94
CA LYS A 148 0.48 2.83 -19.70
C LYS A 148 -0.95 2.78 -19.15
N THR A 149 -1.96 2.89 -20.02
CA THR A 149 -3.38 2.80 -19.63
C THR A 149 -3.72 1.43 -19.06
N ASP A 150 -3.34 0.37 -19.78
CA ASP A 150 -3.67 -1.01 -19.42
C ASP A 150 -2.98 -1.41 -18.10
N GLU A 151 -1.74 -0.96 -17.89
CA GLU A 151 -1.00 -1.25 -16.66
C GLU A 151 -1.52 -0.45 -15.46
N ILE A 152 -1.86 0.84 -15.63
CA ILE A 152 -2.54 1.63 -14.58
C ILE A 152 -3.87 0.98 -14.20
N LYS A 153 -4.67 0.53 -15.18
CA LYS A 153 -5.94 -0.18 -14.90
C LYS A 153 -5.70 -1.47 -14.12
N ARG A 154 -4.79 -2.31 -14.61
CA ARG A 154 -4.43 -3.58 -13.95
C ARG A 154 -3.97 -3.34 -12.50
N TYR A 155 -3.22 -2.26 -12.30
CA TYR A 155 -2.74 -1.85 -11.00
C TYR A 155 -3.88 -1.41 -10.07
N VAL A 156 -4.74 -0.47 -10.49
CA VAL A 156 -5.89 -0.03 -9.68
C VAL A 156 -6.85 -1.19 -9.40
N ASP A 157 -6.98 -2.13 -10.34
CA ASP A 157 -7.75 -3.35 -10.17
C ASP A 157 -7.19 -4.28 -9.10
N LYS A 158 -5.92 -4.70 -9.20
CA LYS A 158 -5.29 -5.59 -8.20
C LYS A 158 -5.34 -4.95 -6.82
N PHE A 159 -5.10 -3.64 -6.78
CA PHE A 159 -5.08 -2.87 -5.55
C PHE A 159 -6.47 -2.75 -4.89
N SER A 160 -7.50 -2.34 -5.64
CA SER A 160 -8.86 -2.22 -5.10
C SER A 160 -9.37 -3.57 -4.60
N LEU A 161 -9.01 -4.67 -5.28
CA LEU A 161 -9.35 -6.01 -4.84
C LEU A 161 -8.64 -6.41 -3.54
N MET A 162 -7.34 -6.12 -3.42
CA MET A 162 -6.59 -6.39 -2.19
C MET A 162 -7.19 -5.67 -0.98
N ILE A 163 -7.58 -4.40 -1.11
CA ILE A 163 -8.23 -3.69 0.00
C ILE A 163 -9.59 -4.32 0.30
N ALA A 164 -10.41 -4.58 -0.71
CA ALA A 164 -11.73 -5.17 -0.51
C ALA A 164 -11.65 -6.51 0.22
N VAL A 165 -10.70 -7.38 -0.17
CA VAL A 165 -10.43 -8.65 0.50
C VAL A 165 -10.05 -8.42 1.96
N LYS A 166 -9.07 -7.55 2.25
CA LYS A 166 -8.68 -7.23 3.63
C LYS A 166 -9.82 -6.69 4.48
N HIS A 167 -10.59 -5.76 3.93
CA HIS A 167 -11.70 -5.15 4.65
C HIS A 167 -12.82 -6.16 4.91
N SER A 168 -13.01 -7.14 4.01
CA SER A 168 -14.01 -8.21 4.18
C SER A 168 -13.61 -9.28 5.21
N GLN A 169 -12.31 -9.44 5.45
CA GLN A 169 -11.76 -10.43 6.40
C GLN A 169 -11.81 -9.94 7.85
N MET A 170 -12.23 -8.69 8.09
CA MET A 170 -12.42 -8.12 9.42
C MET A 170 -13.83 -8.45 9.96
N GLU A 171 -13.99 -8.54 11.29
CA GLU A 171 -15.24 -8.98 11.92
C GLU A 171 -16.45 -8.09 11.58
N GLY A 172 -17.62 -8.71 11.43
CA GLY A 172 -18.88 -8.08 10.99
C GLY A 172 -19.11 -8.10 9.47
N MET A 173 -18.15 -8.60 8.69
CA MET A 173 -18.26 -8.84 7.25
C MET A 173 -18.05 -10.32 6.93
N LYS A 174 -18.62 -10.78 5.81
CA LYS A 174 -18.29 -12.12 5.28
C LYS A 174 -17.01 -11.99 4.46
N PRO A 175 -15.96 -12.78 4.74
CA PRO A 175 -14.78 -12.82 3.90
C PRO A 175 -15.19 -13.09 2.46
N ILE A 176 -14.81 -12.19 1.54
CA ILE A 176 -15.10 -12.37 0.12
C ILE A 176 -14.06 -13.27 -0.54
N GLY A 177 -12.84 -13.37 0.00
CA GLY A 177 -11.76 -14.23 -0.54
C GLY A 177 -10.46 -14.07 0.25
N THR A 178 -9.35 -14.55 -0.33
CA THR A 178 -7.98 -14.41 0.19
C THR A 178 -7.07 -13.68 -0.79
N GLU A 179 -5.88 -13.25 -0.34
CA GLU A 179 -4.89 -12.63 -1.22
C GLU A 179 -4.39 -13.62 -2.29
N ASP A 180 -4.31 -14.91 -1.95
CA ASP A 180 -3.89 -15.97 -2.87
C ASP A 180 -4.91 -16.16 -4.02
N ASP A 181 -6.21 -16.02 -3.73
CA ASP A 181 -7.28 -16.07 -4.74
C ASP A 181 -7.17 -14.92 -5.77
N ILE A 182 -6.54 -13.79 -5.40
CA ILE A 182 -6.28 -12.68 -6.31
C ILE A 182 -5.20 -13.05 -7.33
N GLU A 183 -4.20 -13.81 -6.92
CA GLU A 183 -3.06 -14.18 -7.77
C GLU A 183 -3.41 -15.31 -8.74
N GLU A 184 -4.35 -16.19 -8.38
CA GLU A 184 -4.87 -17.27 -9.24
C GLU A 184 -5.85 -16.77 -10.34
N GLY A 185 -6.20 -15.49 -10.34
CA GLY A 185 -7.05 -14.89 -11.39
C GLY A 185 -8.54 -15.23 -11.25
N VAL A 186 -9.02 -15.43 -10.02
CA VAL A 186 -10.43 -15.69 -9.68
C VAL A 186 -11.31 -14.50 -10.10
N ASP A 187 -12.65 -14.69 -10.19
CA ASP A 187 -13.63 -13.69 -10.62
C ASP A 187 -13.59 -12.40 -9.78
N HIS A 188 -12.70 -11.47 -10.16
CA HIS A 188 -12.49 -10.16 -9.55
C HIS A 188 -13.81 -9.37 -9.44
N PHE A 189 -14.73 -9.57 -10.39
CA PHE A 189 -16.00 -8.88 -10.41
C PHE A 189 -16.92 -9.45 -9.31
N GLY A 190 -16.94 -10.77 -9.15
CA GLY A 190 -17.64 -11.46 -8.08
C GLY A 190 -17.29 -10.90 -6.70
N PHE A 191 -16.00 -10.82 -6.38
CA PHE A 191 -15.53 -10.31 -5.09
C PHE A 191 -15.93 -8.84 -4.82
N LEU A 192 -15.68 -7.95 -5.78
CA LEU A 192 -16.03 -6.53 -5.60
C LEU A 192 -17.55 -6.33 -5.51
N ARG A 193 -18.37 -7.08 -6.26
CA ARG A 193 -19.84 -7.05 -6.13
C ARG A 193 -20.27 -7.46 -4.73
N GLU A 194 -19.72 -8.55 -4.20
CA GLU A 194 -20.06 -9.03 -2.86
C GLU A 194 -19.71 -7.98 -1.81
N TYR A 195 -18.53 -7.37 -1.93
CA TYR A 195 -18.13 -6.29 -1.02
C TYR A 195 -19.07 -5.06 -1.12
N LEU A 196 -19.43 -4.63 -2.34
CA LEU A 196 -20.38 -3.54 -2.55
C LEU A 196 -21.75 -3.82 -1.91
N VAL A 197 -22.24 -5.07 -1.96
CA VAL A 197 -23.46 -5.48 -1.28
C VAL A 197 -23.31 -5.36 0.24
N GLN A 198 -22.16 -5.74 0.80
CA GLN A 198 -21.89 -5.58 2.23
C GLN A 198 -21.88 -4.11 2.64
N LEU A 199 -21.29 -3.21 1.84
CA LEU A 199 -21.32 -1.77 2.11
C LEU A 199 -22.74 -1.19 2.11
N ILE A 200 -23.60 -1.62 1.18
CA ILE A 200 -25.03 -1.21 1.18
C ILE A 200 -25.72 -1.65 2.48
N ASN A 201 -25.45 -2.87 2.94
CA ASN A 201 -26.02 -3.37 4.19
C ASN A 201 -25.52 -2.57 5.40
N GLN A 202 -24.24 -2.19 5.41
CA GLN A 202 -23.69 -1.33 6.46
C GLN A 202 -24.31 0.07 6.44
N GLN A 203 -24.48 0.70 5.28
CA GLN A 203 -25.16 1.99 5.16
C GLN A 203 -26.56 1.93 5.79
N LYS A 204 -27.35 0.90 5.47
CA LYS A 204 -28.69 0.70 6.05
C LYS A 204 -28.64 0.49 7.56
N ALA A 205 -27.71 -0.33 8.05
CA ALA A 205 -27.58 -0.61 9.47
C ALA A 205 -27.21 0.64 10.28
N TRP A 206 -26.27 1.46 9.79
CA TRP A 206 -25.87 2.70 10.45
C TRP A 206 -26.95 3.78 10.39
N SER A 207 -27.64 3.91 9.26
CA SER A 207 -28.79 4.81 9.11
C SER A 207 -29.91 4.47 10.11
N GLN A 208 -30.27 3.20 10.25
CA GLN A 208 -31.26 2.74 11.25
C GLN A 208 -30.81 3.01 12.69
N ARG A 209 -29.52 2.82 13.01
CA ARG A 209 -28.99 3.14 14.34
C ARG A 209 -29.05 4.64 14.63
N ALA A 210 -28.73 5.48 13.65
CA ALA A 210 -28.82 6.94 13.77
C ALA A 210 -30.27 7.44 13.97
N GLU A 211 -31.26 6.78 13.36
CA GLU A 211 -32.68 7.13 13.52
C GLU A 211 -33.25 6.68 14.87
N ASN A 212 -32.75 5.57 15.43
CA ASN A 212 -33.22 5.00 16.70
C ASN A 212 -32.50 5.56 17.93
N THR A 213 -31.78 6.67 17.79
CA THR A 213 -31.05 7.29 18.89
C THR A 213 -31.94 8.32 19.61
N ASP A 214 -31.91 8.33 20.94
CA ASP A 214 -32.74 9.22 21.77
C ASP A 214 -32.35 10.71 21.62
N ASP A 215 -33.30 11.62 21.87
CA ASP A 215 -33.15 13.08 21.72
C ASP A 215 -32.46 13.72 22.95
N THR A 216 -31.33 13.15 23.36
CA THR A 216 -30.50 13.61 24.48
C THR A 216 -29.14 14.09 23.96
N ASP A 217 -28.39 14.92 24.70
CA ASP A 217 -27.04 15.35 24.28
C ASP A 217 -26.10 14.16 23.93
N ILE A 218 -26.20 13.06 24.69
CA ILE A 218 -25.46 11.82 24.42
C ILE A 218 -26.00 11.15 23.14
N GLY A 219 -27.30 11.20 22.92
CA GLY A 219 -27.93 10.70 21.72
C GLY A 219 -27.61 11.52 20.47
N GLU A 220 -27.52 12.84 20.55
CA GLU A 220 -27.06 13.68 19.44
C GLU A 220 -25.62 13.33 19.04
N TRP A 221 -24.74 13.10 20.03
CA TRP A 221 -23.36 12.66 19.78
C TRP A 221 -23.31 11.26 19.12
N LYS A 222 -24.05 10.27 19.65
CA LYS A 222 -24.17 8.92 19.05
C LYS A 222 -24.70 8.99 17.62
N GLN A 223 -25.73 9.81 17.39
CA GLN A 223 -26.31 10.03 16.07
C GLN A 223 -25.28 10.61 15.10
N LYS A 224 -24.46 11.58 15.53
CA LYS A 224 -23.36 12.12 14.72
C LYS A 224 -22.40 10.99 14.32
N LEU A 225 -21.95 10.17 15.28
CA LEU A 225 -21.01 9.08 15.03
C LEU A 225 -21.58 8.02 14.08
N PHE A 226 -22.85 7.63 14.22
CA PHE A 226 -23.50 6.69 13.32
C PHE A 226 -23.68 7.27 11.90
N LYS A 227 -24.05 8.56 11.78
CA LYS A 227 -24.10 9.25 10.48
C LYS A 227 -22.73 9.33 9.80
N MET A 228 -21.66 9.50 10.56
CA MET A 228 -20.29 9.47 10.03
C MET A 228 -19.95 8.07 9.49
N ARG A 229 -20.31 7.00 10.19
CA ARG A 229 -20.12 5.62 9.71
C ARG A 229 -20.94 5.30 8.47
N GLU A 230 -22.19 5.76 8.40
CA GLU A 230 -23.02 5.66 7.21
C GLU A 230 -22.37 6.37 6.01
N LYS A 231 -21.94 7.63 6.21
CA LYS A 231 -21.26 8.42 5.18
C LYS A 231 -19.99 7.73 4.71
N LEU A 232 -19.21 7.14 5.62
CA LEU A 232 -17.99 6.41 5.26
C LEU A 232 -18.29 5.19 4.39
N ALA A 233 -19.27 4.36 4.77
CA ALA A 233 -19.68 3.22 3.96
C ALA A 233 -20.22 3.63 2.57
N ARG A 234 -20.80 4.83 2.46
CA ARG A 234 -21.22 5.43 1.17
C ARG A 234 -20.03 5.86 0.32
N LEU A 235 -19.03 6.51 0.92
CA LEU A 235 -17.82 6.91 0.22
C LEU A 235 -16.99 5.70 -0.24
N GLU A 236 -16.83 4.68 0.61
CA GLU A 236 -16.21 3.42 0.22
C GLU A 236 -16.96 2.80 -0.97
N PHE A 237 -18.29 2.77 -0.94
CA PHE A 237 -19.08 2.22 -2.05
C PHE A 237 -18.83 2.98 -3.35
N GLN A 238 -18.79 4.32 -3.27
CA GLN A 238 -18.48 5.17 -4.41
C GLN A 238 -17.09 4.87 -4.98
N PHE A 239 -16.07 4.77 -4.12
CA PHE A 239 -14.71 4.43 -4.50
C PHE A 239 -14.66 3.10 -5.27
N TYR A 240 -15.21 2.01 -4.71
CA TYR A 240 -15.18 0.69 -5.36
C TYR A 240 -16.05 0.61 -6.63
N SER A 241 -17.12 1.39 -6.71
CA SER A 241 -17.91 1.52 -7.93
C SER A 241 -17.12 2.23 -9.04
N GLN A 242 -16.38 3.28 -8.69
CA GLN A 242 -15.51 4.00 -9.63
C GLN A 242 -14.35 3.15 -10.10
N THR A 243 -13.72 2.34 -9.23
CA THR A 243 -12.64 1.44 -9.64
C THR A 243 -13.12 0.39 -10.64
N LEU A 244 -14.33 -0.15 -10.46
CA LEU A 244 -14.95 -1.06 -11.44
C LEU A 244 -15.16 -0.38 -12.81
N GLN A 245 -15.54 0.90 -12.82
CA GLN A 245 -15.77 1.67 -14.04
C GLN A 245 -14.48 1.96 -14.82
N LEU A 246 -13.30 1.99 -14.17
CA LEU A 246 -12.03 2.23 -14.85
C LEU A 246 -11.73 1.21 -15.95
N ARG A 247 -12.22 -0.02 -15.81
CA ARG A 247 -11.98 -1.11 -16.78
C ARG A 247 -12.54 -0.78 -18.16
N ASP A 248 -13.73 -0.21 -18.19
CA ASP A 248 -14.48 0.08 -19.42
C ASP A 248 -14.01 1.36 -20.12
N ILE A 249 -13.12 2.14 -19.50
CA ILE A 249 -12.66 3.42 -20.03
C ILE A 249 -11.50 3.22 -21.00
N ASN A 250 -11.74 3.40 -22.29
CA ASN A 250 -10.69 3.31 -23.32
C ASN A 250 -10.02 4.65 -23.64
N ASP A 251 -10.57 5.75 -23.13
CA ASP A 251 -10.02 7.09 -23.33
C ASP A 251 -9.08 7.48 -22.16
N PHE A 252 -7.83 7.79 -22.49
CA PHE A 252 -6.81 8.14 -21.50
C PHE A 252 -7.14 9.41 -20.70
N HIS A 253 -7.74 10.43 -21.32
CA HIS A 253 -8.09 11.66 -20.60
C HIS A 253 -9.26 11.42 -19.65
N LEU A 254 -10.23 10.59 -20.06
CA LEU A 254 -11.31 10.16 -19.17
C LEU A 254 -10.79 9.30 -18.02
N LEU A 255 -9.78 8.45 -18.27
CA LEU A 255 -9.11 7.67 -17.23
C LEU A 255 -8.47 8.58 -16.19
N ILE A 256 -7.66 9.57 -16.61
CA ILE A 256 -7.03 10.53 -15.70
C ILE A 256 -8.07 11.27 -14.85
N LYS A 257 -9.15 11.77 -15.46
CA LYS A 257 -10.23 12.41 -14.71
C LYS A 257 -10.90 11.48 -13.70
N MET A 258 -11.09 10.21 -14.05
CA MET A 258 -11.66 9.23 -13.12
C MET A 258 -10.70 8.91 -11.98
N LEU A 259 -9.40 8.89 -12.23
CA LEU A 259 -8.37 8.76 -11.19
C LEU A 259 -8.37 9.97 -10.26
N GLU A 260 -8.54 11.19 -10.77
CA GLU A 260 -8.74 12.41 -9.95
C GLU A 260 -9.97 12.31 -9.04
N TYR A 261 -11.08 11.75 -9.53
CA TYR A 261 -12.28 11.51 -8.70
C TYR A 261 -12.06 10.42 -7.65
N ILE A 262 -11.33 9.36 -7.99
CA ILE A 262 -10.97 8.27 -7.05
C ILE A 262 -10.05 8.81 -5.95
N LEU A 263 -9.09 9.66 -6.32
CA LEU A 263 -8.23 10.40 -5.41
C LEU A 263 -9.04 11.23 -4.42
N HIS A 264 -9.93 12.08 -4.93
CA HIS A 264 -10.77 12.91 -4.09
C HIS A 264 -11.63 12.09 -3.13
N SER A 265 -12.23 11.00 -3.62
CA SER A 265 -13.01 10.09 -2.78
C SER A 265 -12.14 9.41 -1.72
N SER A 266 -10.88 9.08 -2.04
CA SER A 266 -9.91 8.50 -1.11
C SER A 266 -9.55 9.48 0.01
N ASP A 267 -9.35 10.75 -0.32
CA ASP A 267 -9.09 11.83 0.65
C ASP A 267 -10.28 12.05 1.59
N GLU A 268 -11.49 12.07 1.06
CA GLU A 268 -12.70 12.16 1.89
C GLU A 268 -12.87 10.96 2.82
N ILE A 269 -12.53 9.75 2.35
CA ILE A 269 -12.54 8.52 3.16
C ILE A 269 -11.54 8.63 4.31
N LEU A 270 -10.30 9.06 4.03
CA LEU A 270 -9.27 9.22 5.06
C LEU A 270 -9.68 10.23 6.12
N ASN A 271 -10.01 11.45 5.70
CA ASN A 271 -10.37 12.52 6.63
C ASN A 271 -11.55 12.13 7.53
N LEU A 272 -12.57 11.48 6.95
CA LEU A 272 -13.72 11.01 7.71
C LEU A 272 -13.36 9.85 8.65
N ASN A 273 -12.50 8.93 8.20
CA ASN A 273 -12.04 7.83 9.02
C ASN A 273 -11.21 8.31 10.21
N GLU A 274 -10.32 9.29 10.02
CA GLU A 274 -9.56 9.93 11.11
C GLU A 274 -10.49 10.61 12.12
N GLU A 275 -11.54 11.32 11.67
CA GLU A 275 -12.52 11.93 12.55
C GLU A 275 -13.24 10.85 13.40
N ILE A 276 -13.70 9.76 12.76
CA ILE A 276 -14.32 8.61 13.44
C ILE A 276 -13.35 7.98 14.45
N HIS A 277 -12.09 7.80 14.07
CA HIS A 277 -11.06 7.20 14.91
C HIS A 277 -10.77 8.05 16.15
N SER A 278 -10.72 9.37 15.98
CA SER A 278 -10.56 10.33 17.07
C SER A 278 -11.75 10.26 18.04
N GLU A 279 -12.99 10.17 17.53
CA GLU A 279 -14.20 10.03 18.35
C GLU A 279 -14.21 8.73 19.14
N ILE A 280 -13.83 7.59 18.53
CA ILE A 280 -13.76 6.28 19.20
C ILE A 280 -12.68 6.25 20.29
N ARG A 281 -11.60 7.03 20.15
CA ARG A 281 -10.55 7.17 21.18
C ARG A 281 -10.87 8.21 22.25
N SER A 282 -11.96 8.95 22.11
CA SER A 282 -12.35 9.97 23.08
C SER A 282 -12.68 9.34 24.43
N LYS A 283 -12.47 10.11 25.52
CA LYS A 283 -12.85 9.67 26.87
C LYS A 283 -14.35 9.38 26.97
N GLN A 284 -15.16 10.18 26.26
CA GLN A 284 -16.61 10.00 26.20
C GLN A 284 -16.99 8.64 25.60
N PHE A 285 -16.30 8.18 24.56
CA PHE A 285 -16.54 6.84 24.00
C PHE A 285 -16.12 5.74 24.98
N GLN A 286 -14.94 5.84 25.59
CA GLN A 286 -14.45 4.85 26.55
C GLN A 286 -15.33 4.69 27.79
N GLU A 287 -15.96 5.78 28.24
CA GLU A 287 -16.88 5.76 29.39
C GLU A 287 -18.25 5.16 29.07
N LEU A 288 -18.65 5.15 27.79
CA LEU A 288 -19.99 4.73 27.35
C LEU A 288 -20.02 3.36 26.68
N VAL A 289 -18.87 2.85 26.21
CA VAL A 289 -18.80 1.61 25.42
C VAL A 289 -19.17 0.36 26.22
N ASP A 290 -18.85 0.34 27.52
CA ASP A 290 -19.13 -0.80 28.41
C ASP A 290 -20.64 -0.97 28.70
N ASP A 291 -21.39 0.12 28.58
CA ASP A 291 -22.83 0.17 28.90
C ASP A 291 -23.74 0.19 27.65
N ASP A 292 -23.17 0.28 26.44
CA ASP A 292 -23.92 0.40 25.18
C ASP A 292 -23.45 -0.60 24.11
N GLU A 293 -24.30 -1.62 23.88
CA GLU A 293 -24.07 -2.68 22.89
C GLU A 293 -23.94 -2.15 21.44
N GLN A 294 -24.55 -1.00 21.12
CA GLN A 294 -24.40 -0.37 19.81
C GLN A 294 -23.00 0.25 19.64
N LEU A 295 -22.44 0.82 20.70
CA LEU A 295 -21.08 1.36 20.72
C LEU A 295 -20.01 0.26 20.79
N ALA A 296 -20.30 -0.86 21.45
CA ALA A 296 -19.38 -2.01 21.50
C ALA A 296 -18.95 -2.44 20.09
N SER A 297 -19.88 -2.50 19.13
CA SER A 297 -19.57 -2.81 17.72
C SER A 297 -18.68 -1.80 16.99
N LEU A 298 -18.42 -0.62 17.58
CA LEU A 298 -17.49 0.38 17.08
C LEU A 298 -16.10 0.29 17.73
N SER A 299 -15.96 -0.38 18.87
CA SER A 299 -14.65 -0.55 19.51
C SER A 299 -13.69 -1.37 18.64
N GLU A 300 -14.22 -2.40 17.97
CA GLU A 300 -13.52 -3.24 16.99
C GLU A 300 -13.14 -2.48 15.71
N TYR A 301 -13.80 -1.35 15.44
CA TYR A 301 -13.49 -0.51 14.29
C TYR A 301 -12.14 0.23 14.43
N ALA A 302 -11.58 0.36 15.64
CA ALA A 302 -10.32 1.06 15.86
C ALA A 302 -9.13 0.40 15.15
N GLU A 303 -9.13 -0.94 15.02
CA GLU A 303 -8.10 -1.65 14.25
C GLU A 303 -8.35 -1.49 12.74
N LYS A 304 -9.61 -1.63 12.30
CA LYS A 304 -10.01 -1.39 10.90
C LYS A 304 -9.62 0.00 10.42
N SER A 305 -9.80 1.01 11.27
CA SER A 305 -9.50 2.40 10.96
C SER A 305 -8.01 2.62 10.61
N ARG A 306 -7.07 1.94 11.29
CA ARG A 306 -5.64 2.04 10.95
C ARG A 306 -5.31 1.42 9.59
N THR A 307 -5.95 0.29 9.26
CA THR A 307 -5.77 -0.36 7.96
C THR A 307 -6.34 0.51 6.83
N VAL A 308 -7.48 1.16 7.06
CA VAL A 308 -8.09 2.13 6.13
C VAL A 308 -7.14 3.33 5.93
N GLU A 309 -6.63 3.92 7.02
CA GLU A 309 -5.65 5.02 7.00
C GLU A 309 -4.42 4.69 6.16
N HIS A 310 -3.79 3.54 6.42
CA HIS A 310 -2.61 3.08 5.69
C HIS A 310 -2.91 2.87 4.21
N ASN A 311 -3.99 2.14 3.89
CA ASN A 311 -4.28 1.75 2.52
C ASN A 311 -4.71 2.95 1.65
N PHE A 312 -5.61 3.80 2.15
CA PHE A 312 -6.03 4.98 1.38
C PHE A 312 -4.98 6.10 1.38
N GLY A 313 -4.14 6.20 2.43
CA GLY A 313 -2.98 7.10 2.46
C GLY A 313 -1.97 6.79 1.36
N ASN A 314 -1.67 5.50 1.17
CA ASN A 314 -0.80 5.06 0.08
C ASN A 314 -1.38 5.38 -1.31
N ILE A 315 -2.70 5.29 -1.50
CA ILE A 315 -3.36 5.68 -2.76
C ILE A 315 -3.13 7.15 -3.06
N LEU A 316 -3.40 8.01 -2.09
CA LEU A 316 -3.34 9.45 -2.25
C LEU A 316 -1.93 9.90 -2.61
N GLN A 317 -0.91 9.37 -1.93
CA GLN A 317 0.49 9.70 -2.22
C GLN A 317 0.89 9.34 -3.66
N ILE A 318 0.40 8.22 -4.18
CA ILE A 318 0.78 7.71 -5.50
C ILE A 318 0.00 8.41 -6.61
N LEU A 319 -1.32 8.41 -6.51
CA LEU A 319 -2.16 8.96 -7.57
C LEU A 319 -2.02 10.50 -7.65
N SER A 320 -1.68 11.20 -6.56
CA SER A 320 -1.45 12.66 -6.58
C SER A 320 -0.20 13.10 -7.35
N ARG A 321 0.65 12.15 -7.77
CA ARG A 321 1.84 12.40 -8.59
C ARG A 321 1.66 12.07 -10.07
N LEU A 322 0.48 11.58 -10.49
CA LEU A 322 0.10 11.39 -11.90
C LEU A 322 -0.20 12.71 -12.62
#